data_AF-A0A1Z9FDZ4-F1
#
_entry.id   AF-A0A1Z9FDZ4-F1
#
_cell.length_a   1.000
_cell.length_b   1.000
_cell.length_c   1.000
_cell.angle_alpha   90.00
_cell.angle_beta   90.00
_cell.angle_gamma   90.00
#
_symmetry.space_group_name_H-M   'P 1'
#
loop_
_entity.id
_entity.type
_entity.pdbx_description
1 polymer ?
#
loop_
_entity_poly.entity_id
_entity_poly.type
_entity_poly.pdbx_seq_one_letter_code
_entity_poly.pdbx_strand_id
1 'polypeptide(L)'
;MNKINKRKEIVRLSKLFSKSNFSPNRSGNLSIRYKNKNTNGFLISPSGKRNSELIEKDIVFVSMNGDSEKNKKPSSEWPFHLDIYKNSQLNAIVHAHSKFSVICSCLYNIIPSFHYMIALTGQKKINVANYALFGSKQLSLNILKAIKNSK
;
A
#
# COMPACT_ATOMS: atom_id res chain seq x y z
N MET A 1 22.70 -12.99 8.26
CA MET A 1 21.63 -12.44 7.39
C MET A 1 21.97 -11.01 7.02
N ASN A 2 22.25 -10.72 5.75
CA ASN A 2 22.51 -9.35 5.29
C ASN A 2 21.30 -8.47 5.58
N LYS A 3 21.53 -7.32 6.23
CA LYS A 3 20.50 -6.33 6.53
C LYS A 3 19.86 -5.87 5.22
N ILE A 4 18.62 -6.27 4.95
CA ILE A 4 17.90 -5.90 3.73
C ILE A 4 17.82 -4.37 3.64
N ASN A 5 18.30 -3.81 2.53
CA ASN A 5 18.04 -2.40 2.21
C ASN A 5 16.58 -2.27 1.73
N LYS A 6 15.70 -1.89 2.66
CA LYS A 6 14.25 -1.75 2.42
C LYS A 6 13.92 -0.72 1.33
N ARG A 7 14.75 0.32 1.11
CA ARG A 7 14.55 1.28 0.01
C ARG A 7 14.76 0.61 -1.34
N LYS A 8 15.83 -0.19 -1.44
CA LYS A 8 16.14 -0.98 -2.64
C LYS A 8 15.03 -1.98 -2.96
N GLU A 9 14.45 -2.63 -1.95
CA GLU A 9 13.32 -3.56 -2.15
C GLU A 9 12.06 -2.87 -2.66
N ILE A 10 11.69 -1.70 -2.10
CA ILE A 10 10.55 -0.92 -2.62
C ILE A 10 10.78 -0.58 -4.10
N VAL A 11 11.97 -0.08 -4.45
CA VAL A 11 12.30 0.27 -5.85
C VAL A 11 12.20 -0.96 -6.76
N ARG A 12 12.78 -2.09 -6.35
CA ARG A 12 12.77 -3.34 -7.13
C ARG A 12 11.33 -3.82 -7.38
N LEU A 13 10.49 -3.84 -6.35
CA LEU A 13 9.11 -4.29 -6.44
C LEU A 13 8.23 -3.32 -7.22
N SER A 14 8.39 -1.99 -7.05
CA SER A 14 7.67 -1.00 -7.87
C SER A 14 7.97 -1.18 -9.36
N LYS A 15 9.23 -1.43 -9.73
CA LYS A 15 9.60 -1.68 -11.13
C LYS A 15 8.99 -2.98 -11.66
N LEU A 16 8.97 -4.04 -10.85
CA LEU A 16 8.31 -5.30 -11.21
C LEU A 16 6.80 -5.10 -11.43
N PHE A 17 6.14 -4.37 -10.54
CA PHE A 17 4.70 -4.05 -10.62
C PHE A 17 4.33 -3.33 -11.90
N SER A 18 5.17 -2.38 -12.30
CA SER A 18 5.02 -1.67 -13.57
C SER A 18 5.21 -2.59 -14.77
N LYS A 19 6.18 -3.52 -14.72
CA LYS A 19 6.45 -4.46 -15.82
C LYS A 19 5.35 -5.52 -15.98
N SER A 20 4.73 -5.94 -14.88
CA SER A 20 3.67 -6.96 -14.87
C SER A 20 2.27 -6.40 -15.09
N ASN A 21 2.12 -5.12 -15.44
CA ASN A 21 0.82 -4.44 -15.64
C ASN A 21 -0.15 -4.53 -14.44
N PHE A 22 0.36 -4.74 -13.22
CA PHE A 22 -0.47 -4.72 -12.01
C PHE A 22 -0.85 -3.30 -11.59
N SER A 23 -0.03 -2.31 -11.93
CA SER A 23 -0.31 -0.91 -11.60
C SER A 23 0.26 0.00 -12.69
N PRO A 24 -0.54 0.34 -13.72
CA PRO A 24 -0.05 1.09 -14.87
C PRO A 24 0.34 2.53 -14.47
N ASN A 25 1.34 3.09 -15.16
CA ASN A 25 1.75 4.48 -15.05
C ASN A 25 2.21 4.92 -13.64
N ARG A 26 1.50 5.89 -13.06
CA ARG A 26 1.78 6.53 -11.77
C ARG A 26 0.83 6.04 -10.66
N SER A 27 0.10 4.95 -10.91
CA SER A 27 -0.85 4.37 -9.96
C SER A 27 -0.17 3.37 -9.03
N GLY A 28 -0.78 3.13 -7.87
CA GLY A 28 -0.26 2.21 -6.88
C GLY A 28 0.91 2.78 -6.08
N ASN A 29 1.15 2.16 -4.93
CA ASN A 29 2.23 2.54 -4.02
C ASN A 29 2.58 1.38 -3.10
N LEU A 30 3.83 1.39 -2.65
CA LEU A 30 4.38 0.35 -1.80
C LEU A 30 4.97 0.99 -0.56
N SER A 31 4.81 0.31 0.56
CA SER A 31 5.45 0.72 1.81
C SER A 31 5.95 -0.46 2.62
N ILE A 32 6.94 -0.21 3.47
CA ILE A 32 7.50 -1.18 4.40
C ILE A 32 7.69 -0.50 5.77
N ARG A 33 7.20 -1.13 6.85
CA ARG A 33 7.41 -0.68 8.23
C ARG A 33 8.91 -0.50 8.49
N TYR A 34 9.30 0.63 9.08
CA TYR A 34 10.70 1.02 9.23
C TYR A 34 10.92 1.80 10.52
N LYS A 35 12.07 1.59 11.16
CA LYS A 35 12.52 2.40 12.29
C LYS A 35 13.69 3.26 11.82
N ASN A 36 13.51 4.57 11.82
CA ASN A 36 14.55 5.53 11.49
C ASN A 36 15.18 6.04 12.79
N LYS A 37 16.38 5.56 13.13
CA LYS A 37 17.02 5.80 14.44
C LYS A 37 16.07 5.39 15.58
N ASN A 38 15.53 6.35 16.33
CA ASN A 38 14.60 6.11 17.45
C ASN A 38 13.13 6.36 17.07
N THR A 39 12.83 6.72 15.82
CA THR A 39 11.48 7.05 15.37
C THR A 39 10.88 5.88 14.60
N ASN A 40 9.75 5.35 15.09
CA ASN A 40 8.97 4.35 14.37
C ASN A 40 8.21 5.00 13.21
N GLY A 41 8.05 4.28 12.11
CA GLY A 41 7.34 4.75 10.93
C GLY A 41 7.35 3.72 9.81
N PHE A 42 7.36 4.19 8.58
CA PHE A 42 7.45 3.35 7.40
C PHE A 42 8.13 4.12 6.25
N LEU A 43 8.69 3.36 5.32
CA LEU A 43 9.17 3.86 4.05
C LEU A 43 8.04 3.68 3.03
N ILE A 44 7.79 4.68 2.17
CA ILE A 44 6.77 4.64 1.12
C ILE A 44 7.28 5.25 -0.19
N SER A 45 6.74 4.80 -1.32
CA SER A 45 6.97 5.43 -2.62
C SER A 45 6.50 6.90 -2.65
N PRO A 46 7.14 7.77 -3.44
CA PRO A 46 6.79 9.19 -3.53
C PRO A 46 5.48 9.43 -4.30
N SER A 47 4.93 10.62 -4.19
CA SER A 47 3.82 11.08 -5.03
C SER A 47 4.29 11.40 -6.45
N GLY A 48 3.48 11.03 -7.45
CA GLY A 48 3.55 11.56 -8.82
C GLY A 48 4.70 11.05 -9.71
N LYS A 49 5.59 10.19 -9.21
CA LYS A 49 6.67 9.58 -9.99
C LYS A 49 6.25 8.22 -10.55
N ARG A 50 6.71 7.88 -11.76
CA ARG A 50 6.43 6.57 -12.38
C ARG A 50 7.18 5.46 -11.64
N ASN A 51 6.50 4.33 -11.42
CA ASN A 51 7.08 3.18 -10.72
C ASN A 51 8.34 2.61 -11.41
N SER A 52 8.40 2.67 -12.75
CA SER A 52 9.55 2.24 -13.57
C SER A 52 10.81 3.11 -13.36
N GLU A 53 10.64 4.37 -12.93
CA GLU A 53 11.70 5.39 -12.84
C GLU A 53 12.15 5.63 -11.39
N LEU A 54 11.61 4.88 -10.42
CA LEU A 54 11.98 5.03 -9.02
C LEU A 54 13.43 4.63 -8.77
N ILE A 55 14.07 5.39 -7.89
CA ILE A 55 15.39 5.13 -7.30
C ILE A 55 15.34 5.29 -5.79
N GLU A 56 16.33 4.75 -5.07
CA GLU A 56 16.29 4.62 -3.60
C GLU A 56 16.13 5.96 -2.86
N LYS A 57 16.70 7.03 -3.44
CA LYS A 57 16.61 8.39 -2.89
C LYS A 57 15.20 8.97 -2.92
N ASP A 58 14.35 8.49 -3.82
CA ASP A 58 12.97 8.96 -3.96
C ASP A 58 12.06 8.43 -2.85
N ILE A 59 12.42 7.32 -2.21
CA ILE A 59 11.63 6.72 -1.15
C ILE A 59 11.55 7.69 0.03
N VAL A 60 10.37 7.78 0.64
CA VAL A 60 10.07 8.76 1.68
C VAL A 60 9.79 8.03 2.99
N PHE A 61 10.44 8.44 4.08
CA PHE A 61 10.05 8.01 5.42
C PHE A 61 8.87 8.87 5.91
N VAL A 62 7.90 8.20 6.54
CA VAL A 62 6.79 8.82 7.27
C VAL A 62 6.77 8.24 8.68
N SER A 63 6.75 9.11 9.70
CA SER A 63 6.69 8.73 11.11
C SER A 63 5.33 8.16 11.48
N MET A 64 5.23 7.42 12.58
CA MET A 64 3.93 7.01 13.14
C MET A 64 3.07 8.18 13.62
N ASN A 65 3.64 9.39 13.73
CA ASN A 65 2.89 10.60 14.04
C ASN A 65 2.35 11.29 12.78
N GLY A 66 2.76 10.84 11.59
CA GLY A 66 2.35 11.41 10.30
C GLY A 66 3.32 12.42 9.70
N ASP A 67 4.50 12.59 10.29
CA ASP A 67 5.53 13.52 9.79
C ASP A 67 6.34 12.86 8.67
N SER A 68 6.42 13.49 7.50
CA SER A 68 7.27 13.03 6.39
C SER A 68 8.64 13.69 6.38
N GLU A 69 9.61 13.06 5.71
CA GLU A 69 10.93 13.68 5.44
C GLU A 69 10.78 15.08 4.83
N LYS A 70 11.54 16.06 5.34
CA LYS A 70 11.58 17.42 4.76
C LYS A 70 11.95 17.35 3.28
N ASN A 71 11.33 18.22 2.48
CA ASN A 71 11.54 18.35 1.03
C ASN A 71 11.21 17.10 0.19
N LYS A 72 10.50 16.12 0.76
CA LYS A 72 9.98 14.98 0.00
C LYS A 72 8.47 14.87 0.17
N LYS A 73 7.79 14.48 -0.92
CA LYS A 73 6.35 14.27 -0.93
C LYS A 73 6.05 12.77 -0.96
N PRO A 74 5.54 12.17 0.14
CA PRO A 74 5.11 10.78 0.11
C PRO A 74 3.91 10.61 -0.83
N SER A 75 3.58 9.37 -1.21
CA SER A 75 2.34 9.05 -1.95
C SER A 75 1.13 9.77 -1.36
N SER A 76 0.22 10.31 -2.17
CA SER A 76 -1.03 10.94 -1.70
C SER A 76 -1.92 10.00 -0.85
N GLU A 77 -1.65 8.70 -0.93
CA GLU A 77 -2.38 7.64 -0.23
C GLU A 77 -1.68 7.14 1.04
N TRP A 78 -0.57 7.78 1.44
CA TRP A 78 0.11 7.48 2.70
C TRP A 78 -0.80 7.47 3.95
N PRO A 79 -1.91 8.24 4.05
CA PRO A 79 -2.75 8.23 5.26
C PRO A 79 -3.33 6.85 5.60
N PHE A 80 -3.82 6.08 4.61
CA PHE A 80 -4.35 4.74 4.92
C PHE A 80 -3.23 3.75 5.27
N HIS A 81 -2.01 3.93 4.72
CA HIS A 81 -0.86 3.13 5.12
C HIS A 81 -0.54 3.35 6.60
N LEU A 82 -0.51 4.61 7.04
CA LEU A 82 -0.29 4.96 8.44
C LEU A 82 -1.35 4.30 9.33
N ASP A 83 -2.62 4.46 8.98
CA ASP A 83 -3.73 3.92 9.76
C ASP A 83 -3.71 2.38 9.84
N ILE A 84 -3.39 1.69 8.73
CA ILE A 84 -3.21 0.23 8.74
C ILE A 84 -2.04 -0.18 9.63
N TYR A 85 -0.89 0.50 9.55
CA TYR A 85 0.27 0.17 10.38
C TYR A 85 0.03 0.43 11.88
N LYS A 86 -0.81 1.39 12.24
CA LYS A 86 -1.23 1.64 13.62
C LYS A 86 -2.15 0.56 14.17
N ASN A 87 -2.97 -0.04 13.32
CA ASN A 87 -4.00 -1.00 13.72
C ASN A 87 -3.64 -2.47 13.41
N SER A 88 -2.41 -2.74 12.98
CA SER A 88 -1.98 -4.09 12.61
C SER A 88 -0.50 -4.32 12.88
N GLN A 89 -0.10 -5.60 12.92
CA GLN A 89 1.30 -6.02 12.97
C GLN A 89 1.90 -6.24 11.56
N LEU A 90 1.22 -5.76 10.51
CA LEU A 90 1.69 -5.90 9.14
C LEU A 90 3.03 -5.17 8.94
N ASN A 91 3.89 -5.77 8.10
CA ASN A 91 5.24 -5.30 7.85
C ASN A 91 5.41 -4.57 6.52
N ALA A 92 4.50 -4.80 5.58
CA ALA A 92 4.49 -4.17 4.27
C ALA A 92 3.06 -4.03 3.77
N ILE A 93 2.83 -3.00 2.95
CA ILE A 93 1.54 -2.76 2.29
C ILE A 93 1.82 -2.49 0.83
N VAL A 94 1.03 -3.14 -0.01
CA VAL A 94 1.04 -3.00 -1.46
C VAL A 94 -0.34 -2.54 -1.89
N HIS A 95 -0.39 -1.39 -2.57
CA HIS A 95 -1.58 -0.88 -3.22
C HIS A 95 -1.35 -0.81 -4.74
N ALA A 96 -2.31 -1.29 -5.52
CA ALA A 96 -2.19 -1.39 -6.97
C ALA A 96 -3.55 -1.26 -7.66
N HIS A 97 -3.54 -0.75 -8.89
CA HIS A 97 -4.74 -0.59 -9.72
C HIS A 97 -4.80 -1.69 -10.80
N SER A 98 -4.79 -2.95 -10.37
CA SER A 98 -4.82 -4.07 -11.32
C SER A 98 -6.19 -4.15 -12.02
N LYS A 99 -6.19 -4.45 -13.32
CA LYS A 99 -7.36 -4.35 -14.20
C LYS A 99 -8.63 -4.99 -13.60
N PHE A 100 -8.56 -6.26 -13.22
CA PHE A 100 -9.73 -6.99 -12.73
C PHE A 100 -10.13 -6.59 -11.31
N SER A 101 -9.18 -6.23 -10.43
CA SER A 101 -9.51 -5.73 -9.09
C SER A 101 -10.24 -4.38 -9.14
N VAL A 102 -9.82 -3.48 -10.04
CA VAL A 102 -10.51 -2.20 -10.25
C VAL A 102 -11.92 -2.44 -10.77
N ILE A 103 -12.09 -3.27 -11.81
CA ILE A 103 -13.42 -3.64 -12.31
C ILE A 103 -14.30 -4.20 -11.18
N CYS A 104 -13.78 -5.13 -10.38
CA CYS A 104 -14.55 -5.71 -9.28
C CYS A 104 -14.91 -4.68 -8.21
N SER A 105 -14.01 -3.73 -7.90
CA SER A 105 -14.28 -2.67 -6.91
C SER A 105 -15.39 -1.71 -7.34
N CYS A 106 -15.63 -1.55 -8.65
CA CYS A 106 -16.70 -0.72 -9.17
C CYS A 106 -18.05 -1.45 -9.22
N LEU A 107 -18.04 -2.77 -9.36
CA LEU A 107 -19.24 -3.57 -9.65
C LEU A 107 -19.79 -4.34 -8.44
N TYR A 108 -18.95 -4.65 -7.47
CA TYR A 108 -19.31 -5.54 -6.37
C TYR A 108 -19.00 -4.92 -5.01
N ASN A 109 -19.83 -5.27 -4.02
CA ASN A 109 -19.54 -5.00 -2.60
C ASN A 109 -18.69 -6.11 -1.96
N ILE A 110 -18.71 -7.30 -2.57
CA ILE A 110 -18.04 -8.52 -2.08
C ILE A 110 -17.62 -9.35 -3.30
N ILE A 111 -16.40 -9.89 -3.27
CA ILE A 111 -15.93 -10.93 -4.21
C ILE A 111 -16.09 -12.30 -3.50
N PRO A 112 -16.96 -13.21 -4.00
CA PRO A 112 -17.22 -14.50 -3.35
C PRO A 112 -16.04 -15.46 -3.53
N SER A 113 -16.01 -16.57 -2.77
CA SER A 113 -15.05 -17.68 -2.94
C SER A 113 -15.29 -18.47 -4.24
N PHE A 114 -15.16 -17.83 -5.40
CA PHE A 114 -15.28 -18.49 -6.70
C PHE A 114 -14.05 -19.32 -7.06
N HIS A 115 -12.92 -19.11 -6.37
CA HIS A 115 -11.67 -19.85 -6.59
C HIS A 115 -10.93 -20.07 -5.25
N TYR A 116 -10.30 -21.23 -5.09
CA TYR A 116 -9.68 -21.66 -3.82
C TYR A 116 -8.58 -20.69 -3.32
N MET A 117 -7.90 -20.01 -4.24
CA MET A 117 -6.83 -19.05 -3.93
C MET A 117 -7.29 -17.86 -3.06
N ILE A 118 -8.60 -17.62 -2.96
CA ILE A 118 -9.14 -16.63 -2.01
C ILE A 118 -8.76 -16.98 -0.57
N ALA A 119 -8.56 -18.26 -0.25
CA ALA A 119 -8.11 -18.71 1.06
C ALA A 119 -6.75 -18.10 1.49
N LEU A 120 -5.90 -17.65 0.56
CA LEU A 120 -4.67 -16.93 0.90
C LEU A 120 -4.91 -15.63 1.68
N THR A 121 -6.08 -15.02 1.53
CA THR A 121 -6.48 -13.83 2.29
C THR A 121 -6.90 -14.15 3.73
N GLY A 122 -6.95 -15.44 4.09
CA GLY A 122 -7.51 -15.90 5.36
C GLY A 122 -9.04 -15.79 5.45
N GLN A 123 -9.72 -15.46 4.34
CA GLN A 123 -11.16 -15.22 4.30
C GLN A 123 -11.87 -16.13 3.30
N LYS A 124 -13.19 -16.30 3.49
CA LYS A 124 -14.09 -16.97 2.53
C LYS A 124 -14.57 -16.02 1.41
N LYS A 125 -14.24 -14.73 1.49
CA LYS A 125 -14.65 -13.68 0.56
C LYS A 125 -13.73 -12.48 0.69
N ILE A 126 -13.63 -11.66 -0.34
CA ILE A 126 -12.91 -10.39 -0.28
C ILE A 126 -13.95 -9.27 -0.17
N ASN A 127 -13.90 -8.49 0.91
CA ASN A 127 -14.76 -7.33 1.07
C ASN A 127 -14.24 -6.18 0.21
N VAL A 128 -15.14 -5.48 -0.47
CA VAL A 128 -14.83 -4.21 -1.14
C VAL A 128 -15.12 -3.08 -0.17
N ALA A 129 -14.14 -2.21 0.07
CA ALA A 129 -14.31 -1.07 0.95
C ALA A 129 -15.24 -0.03 0.30
N ASN A 130 -16.09 0.62 1.10
CA ASN A 130 -16.91 1.73 0.62
C ASN A 130 -16.02 2.84 0.04
N TYR A 131 -16.50 3.47 -1.04
CA TYR A 131 -15.81 4.58 -1.67
C TYR A 131 -15.62 5.76 -0.70
N ALA A 132 -14.48 6.42 -0.82
CA ALA A 132 -14.20 7.74 -0.30
C ALA A 132 -13.02 8.32 -1.10
N LEU A 133 -12.85 9.65 -1.07
CA LEU A 133 -11.78 10.31 -1.80
C LEU A 133 -10.40 9.80 -1.35
N PHE A 134 -9.49 9.59 -2.30
CA PHE A 134 -8.11 9.18 -2.00
C PHE A 134 -7.42 10.17 -1.05
N GLY A 135 -6.55 9.66 -0.19
CA GLY A 135 -5.88 10.47 0.84
C GLY A 135 -6.79 10.96 1.99
N SER A 136 -8.09 10.66 1.97
CA SER A 136 -8.99 11.06 3.04
C SER A 136 -8.94 10.12 4.25
N LYS A 137 -9.30 10.65 5.42
CA LYS A 137 -9.49 9.85 6.64
C LYS A 137 -10.62 8.82 6.47
N GLN A 138 -11.70 9.20 5.79
CA GLN A 138 -12.86 8.33 5.57
C GLN A 138 -12.47 7.07 4.78
N LEU A 139 -11.62 7.20 3.75
CA LEU A 139 -11.12 6.05 3.01
C LEU A 139 -10.36 5.08 3.92
N SER A 140 -9.51 5.62 4.80
CA SER A 140 -8.73 4.82 5.76
C SER A 140 -9.64 4.02 6.69
N LEU A 141 -10.71 4.64 7.21
CA LEU A 141 -11.71 3.96 8.05
C LEU A 141 -12.45 2.85 7.28
N ASN A 142 -12.84 3.12 6.03
CA ASN A 142 -13.52 2.14 5.18
C ASN A 142 -12.61 0.93 4.90
N ILE A 143 -11.33 1.14 4.62
CA ILE A 143 -10.34 0.08 4.39
C ILE A 143 -10.16 -0.77 5.65
N LEU A 144 -9.93 -0.15 6.82
CA LEU A 144 -9.75 -0.85 8.09
C LEU A 144 -10.96 -1.75 8.41
N LYS A 145 -12.18 -1.26 8.15
CA LYS A 145 -13.41 -2.06 8.32
C LYS A 145 -13.43 -3.27 7.37
N ALA A 146 -13.05 -3.09 6.10
CA ALA A 146 -13.06 -4.14 5.10
C ALA A 146 -12.04 -5.25 5.37
N ILE A 147 -10.85 -4.91 5.89
CA ILE A 147 -9.75 -5.86 6.13
C ILE A 147 -9.70 -6.43 7.55
N LYS A 148 -10.60 -6.03 8.45
CA LYS A 148 -10.55 -6.36 9.90
C LYS A 148 -10.34 -7.85 10.21
N ASN A 149 -10.89 -8.74 9.38
CA ASN A 149 -10.78 -10.18 9.58
C ASN A 149 -9.75 -10.84 8.63
N SER A 150 -9.22 -10.11 7.66
CA SER A 150 -8.23 -10.62 6.71
C SER A 150 -6.89 -10.90 7.41
N LYS A 151 -6.17 -11.91 6.93
CA LYS A 151 -4.86 -12.32 7.44
C LYS A 151 -3.72 -11.46 6.86
#